data_AF-X1PXK4-F1
#
_entry.id   AF-X1PXK4-F1
#
_cell.length_a   1.000
_cell.length_b   1.000
_cell.length_c   1.000
_cell.angle_alpha   90.00
_cell.angle_beta   90.00
_cell.angle_gamma   90.00
#
_symmetry.space_group_name_H-M   'P 1'
#
loop_
_entity.id
_entity.type
_entity.pdbx_description
1 polymer ?
#
loop_
_entity_poly.entity_id
_entity_poly.type
_entity_poly.pdbx_seq_one_letter_code
_entity_poly.pdbx_strand_id
1 'polypeptide(L)' 'MGDVLNIPFGDNAFDLVVSVELLEHIPEKHTDKALKEMARVAK' A
#
# COMPACT_ATOMS: atom_id res chain seq x y z
N MET A 1 -5.60 13.91 -1.00
CA MET A 1 -4.53 13.30 -0.18
C MET A 1 -4.87 11.84 -0.01
N GLY A 2 -3.93 10.92 -0.23
CA GLY A 2 -4.13 9.48 -0.11
C GLY A 2 -3.47 8.91 1.14
N ASP A 3 -3.92 7.73 1.58
CA ASP A 3 -3.37 6.99 2.72
C ASP A 3 -3.06 5.55 2.28
N VAL A 4 -1.78 5.16 2.29
CA VAL A 4 -1.33 3.81 1.94
C VAL A 4 -1.73 2.77 2.99
N LEU A 5 -2.13 3.19 4.19
CA LEU A 5 -2.62 2.32 5.26
C LEU A 5 -4.12 1.99 5.10
N ASN A 6 -4.80 2.60 4.13
CA ASN A 6 -6.21 2.37 3.85
C ASN A 6 -6.51 2.69 2.38
N ILE A 7 -6.11 1.79 1.48
CA ILE A 7 -6.23 2.00 0.04
C ILE A 7 -7.71 1.78 -0.36
N PRO A 8 -8.41 2.79 -0.92
CA PRO A 8 -9.86 2.74 -1.13
C PRO A 8 -10.27 1.96 -2.39
N PHE A 9 -9.63 0.82 -2.61
CA PHE A 9 -9.91 -0.10 -3.71
C PHE A 9 -10.14 -1.50 -3.15
N GLY A 10 -10.96 -2.28 -3.86
CA GLY A 10 -11.18 -3.68 -3.54
C GLY A 10 -9.91 -4.52 -3.73
N ASP A 11 -9.98 -5.76 -3.28
CA ASP A 11 -8.90 -6.72 -3.45
C ASP A 11 -8.64 -6.96 -4.94
N ASN A 12 -7.38 -7.20 -5.32
CA ASN A 12 -7.00 -7.53 -6.70
C ASN A 12 -7.45 -6.48 -7.75
N ALA A 13 -7.64 -5.22 -7.33
CA ALA A 13 -8.10 -4.13 -8.20
C ALA A 13 -7.08 -3.74 -9.28
N PHE A 14 -5.80 -4.01 -9.06
CA PHE A 14 -4.71 -3.67 -9.98
C PHE A 14 -3.86 -4.89 -10.32
N ASP A 15 -3.39 -4.96 -11.57
CA ASP A 15 -2.46 -6.00 -12.01
C ASP A 15 -1.01 -5.75 -11.53
N LEU A 16 -0.68 -4.49 -11.21
CA LEU A 16 0.64 -4.09 -10.72
C LEU A 16 0.50 -2.90 -9.77
N VAL A 17 1.19 -2.99 -8.63
CA VAL A 17 1.31 -1.91 -7.64
C VAL A 17 2.79 -1.59 -7.45
N VAL A 18 3.16 -0.32 -7.57
CA VAL A 18 4.53 0.16 -7.37
C VAL A 18 4.52 1.29 -6.35
N SER A 19 5.48 1.24 -5.43
CA SER A 19 5.82 2.34 -4.53
C SER A 19 7.23 2.81 -4.88
N VAL A 20 7.42 4.12 -5.05
CA VAL A 20 8.71 4.75 -5.34
C VAL A 20 8.97 5.79 -4.27
N GLU A 21 10.06 5.66 -3.53
CA GLU A 21 10.49 6.58 -2.47
C GLU A 21 9.38 6.97 -1.46
N LEU A 22 8.49 6.03 -1.11
CA LEU A 22 7.36 6.27 -0.20
C LEU A 22 7.47 5.49 1.12
N LEU A 23 8.01 4.27 1.10
CA LEU A 23 8.02 3.41 2.29
C LEU A 23 8.92 3.95 3.41
N GLU A 24 10.02 4.61 3.07
CA GLU A 24 10.96 5.23 4.03
C GLU A 24 10.39 6.45 4.76
N HIS A 25 9.29 7.02 4.24
CA HIS A 25 8.57 8.12 4.87
C HIS A 25 7.52 7.64 5.88
N ILE A 26 7.23 6.34 5.93
CA ILE A 26 6.24 5.75 6.83
C ILE A 26 6.92 5.36 8.15
N PRO A 27 6.32 5.66 9.32
CA PRO A 27 6.81 5.14 10.59
C PRO A 27 6.90 3.61 10.56
N GLU A 28 8.02 3.04 11.02
CA GLU A 28 8.33 1.60 10.93
C GLU A 28 7.19 0.69 11.40
N LYS A 29 6.49 1.08 12.49
CA LYS A 29 5.32 0.36 13.02
C LYS A 29 4.14 0.22 12.05
N HIS A 30 4.15 0.95 10.93
CA HIS A 30 3.10 0.96 9.92
C HIS A 30 3.54 0.36 8.59
N THR A 31 4.83 0.07 8.40
CA THR A 31 5.37 -0.47 7.15
C THR A 31 4.70 -1.78 6.77
N ASP A 32 4.55 -2.72 7.72
CA ASP A 32 3.86 -3.99 7.48
C ASP A 32 2.42 -3.82 7.03
N LYS A 33 1.71 -2.84 7.59
CA LYS A 33 0.33 -2.55 7.21
C LYS A 33 0.26 -1.97 5.80
N ALA A 34 1.15 -1.03 5.47
CA ALA A 34 1.24 -0.45 4.14
C ALA A 34 1.52 -1.52 3.07
N LEU A 35 2.48 -2.41 3.33
CA LEU A 35 2.82 -3.52 2.43
C LEU A 35 1.63 -4.49 2.25
N LYS A 36 0.91 -4.81 3.33
CA LYS A 36 -0.30 -5.64 3.25
C LYS A 36 -1.41 -5.00 2.45
N GLU A 37 -1.65 -3.70 2.62
CA GLU A 37 -2.65 -2.98 1.83
C GLU A 37 -2.27 -2.92 0.35
N MET A 38 -0.99 -2.67 0.03
CA MET A 38 -0.48 -2.69 -1.34
C MET A 38 -0.62 -4.09 -1.97
N ALA A 39 -0.30 -5.15 -1.22
CA ALA A 39 -0.46 -6.53 -1.67
C ALA A 39 -1.94 -6.90 -1.84
N ARG A 40 -2.83 -6.46 -0.96
CA ARG A 40 -4.27 -6.74 -1.02
C ARG A 40 -4.89 -6.23 -2.32
N VAL A 41 -4.52 -5.04 -2.76
CA VAL A 41 -5.07 -4.44 -3.99
C VAL A 41 -4.37 -4.92 -5.27
N ALA A 42 -3.26 -5.66 -5.16
CA ALA A 42 -2.55 -6.30 -6.27
C ALA A 42 -3.05 -7.73 -6.51
N LYS A 43 -3.16 -8.16 -7.77
CA LYS A 43 -3.51 -9.54 -8.19
C LYS A 43 -2.42 -10.57 -7.93
#